data_AF-A0A1D2JEN6-F1
#
_entry.id   AF-A0A1D2JEN6-F1
#
_cell.length_a   1.000
_cell.length_b   1.000
_cell.length_c   1.000
_cell.angle_alpha   90.00
_cell.angle_beta   90.00
_cell.angle_gamma   90.00
#
_symmetry.space_group_name_H-M   'P 1'
#
loop_
_entity.id
_entity.type
_entity.pdbx_description
1 polymer ?
#
loop_
_entity_poly.entity_id
_entity_poly.type
_entity_poly.pdbx_seq_one_letter_code
_entity_poly.pdbx_strand_id
1 'polypeptide(L)'
;MEVKLNLATVKALLASAPVLLRIMVLNLLSRSPAAGKQDLRVELVVNLIRSFITFSHPVGKTQRGTLSDPGIKGPMWISKVTMPRPAEPSIIQSIMRAVDHYKEGHETYHIPELVDVEAEWTGYRSGVNARAPQPNISEAEKYEQLMGEVKEDLTILYLHGGAYYLMDPCTHRGTTSRLAKETGGRCLSVRYRLAPQDPFPSAILDALLAYLYLLSPPEGSLHPPVPANKIVFAGDSAGGGLSLALLQAILTLRRLPPNPTIQFHGKDVPLELPAGVAACSPFCDVTLSLPSTTSNVYLDYLVPRFGQEADFKPFPFPPDSAWPASPPRAEFYANANMLTHPMVSPLSGSKDIWKDSPPIFITVGEEVIEDDSIYLAKKVHEAGGTVILERFEGMPHCFAMIFGDTPGGKRSFQGWSGFCLDAVHGRVKRTDDAFYIDHRGQTIVTKELSEIGTLTDEEVQEKMRKGMEWRIKGEDVLVKAWEEMQKKAKL
;
A
#
# COMPACT_ATOMS: atom_id res chain seq x y z
N MET A 1 19.10 14.46 23.44
CA MET A 1 17.95 14.48 22.53
C MET A 1 16.93 15.43 23.14
N GLU A 2 16.89 16.70 22.73
CA GLU A 2 15.77 17.58 23.05
C GLU A 2 14.81 17.54 21.88
N VAL A 3 13.85 16.62 21.91
CA VAL A 3 12.67 16.74 21.07
C VAL A 3 11.87 17.89 21.68
N LYS A 4 11.84 19.06 21.04
CA LYS A 4 10.83 20.07 21.36
C LYS A 4 9.47 19.51 20.94
N LEU A 5 8.87 18.72 21.83
CA LEU A 5 7.49 18.29 21.72
C LEU A 5 6.63 19.55 21.67
N ASN A 6 5.91 19.76 20.56
CA ASN A 6 4.99 20.87 20.49
C ASN A 6 3.86 20.68 21.53
N LEU A 7 3.23 21.78 21.94
CA LEU A 7 2.22 21.77 23.01
C LEU A 7 1.05 20.81 22.71
N ALA A 8 0.70 20.61 21.44
CA ALA A 8 -0.33 19.67 21.01
C ALA A 8 0.08 18.21 21.28
N THR A 9 1.33 17.85 21.01
CA THR A 9 1.87 16.50 21.25
C THR A 9 1.97 16.23 22.75
N VAL A 10 2.39 17.21 23.55
CA VAL A 10 2.42 17.09 25.02
C VAL A 10 1.01 16.88 25.58
N LYS A 11 0.01 17.63 25.10
CA LYS A 11 -1.39 17.46 25.50
C LYS A 11 -1.94 16.08 25.13
N ALA A 12 -1.67 15.59 23.93
CA ALA A 12 -2.10 14.25 23.50
C ALA A 12 -1.47 13.12 24.33
N LEU A 13 -0.17 13.25 24.65
CA LEU A 13 0.53 12.31 25.52
C LEU A 13 -0.05 12.30 26.95
N LEU A 14 -0.33 13.47 27.51
CA LEU A 14 -0.98 13.59 28.83
C LEU A 14 -2.39 12.99 28.84
N ALA A 15 -3.17 13.22 27.77
CA ALA A 15 -4.51 12.63 27.63
C ALA A 15 -4.46 11.09 27.55
N SER A 16 -3.39 10.53 26.98
CA SER A 16 -3.21 9.08 26.85
C SER A 16 -2.66 8.40 28.10
N ALA A 17 -2.06 9.16 29.03
CA ALA A 17 -1.36 8.62 30.20
C ALA A 17 -2.21 7.67 31.08
N PRO A 18 -3.50 7.94 31.38
CA PRO A 18 -4.32 7.02 32.18
C PRO A 18 -4.53 5.66 31.48
N VAL A 19 -4.73 5.67 30.16
CA VAL A 19 -4.91 4.44 29.36
C VAL A 19 -3.61 3.65 29.32
N LEU A 20 -2.49 4.32 29.07
CA LEU A 20 -1.17 3.69 29.04
C LEU A 20 -0.80 3.09 30.41
N LEU A 21 -1.05 3.80 31.52
CA LEU A 21 -0.81 3.27 32.86
C LEU A 21 -1.67 2.04 33.15
N ARG A 22 -2.96 2.07 32.77
CA ARG A 22 -3.85 0.91 32.91
C ARG A 22 -3.32 -0.30 32.14
N ILE A 23 -2.85 -0.10 30.91
CA ILE A 23 -2.25 -1.15 30.08
C ILE A 23 -1.00 -1.73 30.76
N MET A 24 -0.10 -0.88 31.28
CA MET A 24 1.09 -1.34 32.01
C MET A 24 0.71 -2.24 33.19
N VAL A 25 -0.27 -1.83 34.00
CA VAL A 25 -0.73 -2.62 35.15
C VAL A 25 -1.37 -3.94 34.70
N LEU A 26 -2.22 -3.92 33.67
CA LEU A 26 -2.88 -5.14 33.18
C LEU A 26 -1.87 -6.11 32.55
N ASN A 27 -0.89 -5.61 31.78
CA ASN A 27 0.14 -6.42 31.16
C ASN A 27 1.05 -7.07 32.22
N LEU A 28 1.42 -6.34 33.29
CA LEU A 28 2.13 -6.89 34.45
C LEU A 28 1.37 -8.03 35.15
N LEU A 29 0.05 -8.00 35.10
CA LEU A 29 -0.83 -9.03 35.66
C LEU A 29 -1.19 -10.13 34.66
N SER A 30 -0.64 -10.09 33.43
CA SER A 30 -1.03 -10.96 32.32
C SER A 30 -2.54 -10.94 32.02
N ARG A 31 -3.17 -9.78 32.20
CA ARG A 31 -4.61 -9.53 32.04
C ARG A 31 -4.92 -8.46 31.00
N SER A 32 -3.94 -8.02 30.22
CA SER A 32 -4.21 -7.10 29.11
C SER A 32 -4.90 -7.84 27.96
N PRO A 33 -5.71 -7.17 27.12
CA PRO A 33 -6.37 -7.81 25.99
C PRO A 33 -5.40 -8.49 25.01
N ALA A 34 -4.16 -7.96 24.90
CA ALA A 34 -3.12 -8.50 24.04
C ALA A 34 -2.14 -9.45 24.76
N ALA A 35 -2.40 -9.80 26.03
CA ALA A 35 -1.52 -10.66 26.81
C ALA A 35 -1.27 -12.00 26.11
N GLY A 36 0.00 -12.40 26.01
CA GLY A 36 0.42 -13.63 25.32
C GLY A 36 0.62 -13.48 23.81
N LYS A 37 0.17 -12.37 23.21
CA LYS A 37 0.36 -12.04 21.78
C LYS A 37 1.22 -10.80 21.53
N GLN A 38 1.23 -9.84 22.44
CA GLN A 38 2.08 -8.65 22.34
C GLN A 38 2.99 -8.51 23.55
N ASP A 39 4.22 -8.05 23.31
CA ASP A 39 5.03 -7.50 24.39
C ASP A 39 4.50 -6.12 24.82
N LEU A 40 4.93 -5.67 26.00
CA LEU A 40 4.49 -4.39 26.55
C LEU A 40 4.83 -3.19 25.64
N ARG A 41 5.97 -3.24 24.93
CA ARG A 41 6.39 -2.13 24.05
C ARG A 41 5.43 -2.00 22.87
N VAL A 42 5.07 -3.11 22.24
CA VAL A 42 4.12 -3.15 21.13
C VAL A 42 2.75 -2.66 21.59
N GLU A 43 2.24 -3.20 22.70
CA GLU A 43 0.90 -2.84 23.21
C GLU A 43 0.81 -1.33 23.55
N LEU A 44 1.85 -0.75 24.16
CA LEU A 44 1.90 0.68 24.46
C LEU A 44 1.96 1.55 23.21
N VAL A 45 2.78 1.17 22.22
CA VAL A 45 2.92 1.92 20.97
C VAL A 45 1.64 1.85 20.15
N VAL A 46 0.98 0.69 20.07
CA VAL A 46 -0.33 0.53 19.42
C VAL A 46 -1.35 1.50 20.00
N ASN A 47 -1.49 1.52 21.33
CA ASN A 47 -2.46 2.40 21.99
C ASN A 47 -2.08 3.88 21.87
N LEU A 48 -0.78 4.20 21.84
CA LEU A 48 -0.31 5.55 21.59
C LEU A 48 -0.65 6.01 20.15
N ILE A 49 -0.35 5.21 19.13
CA ILE A 49 -0.67 5.56 17.73
C ILE A 49 -2.18 5.71 17.55
N ARG A 50 -2.96 4.80 18.14
CA ARG A 50 -4.43 4.85 18.13
C ARG A 50 -4.97 6.19 18.67
N SER A 51 -4.30 6.79 19.65
CA SER A 51 -4.68 8.11 20.19
C SER A 51 -4.49 9.28 19.20
N PHE A 52 -3.63 9.11 18.19
CA PHE A 52 -3.37 10.11 17.15
C PHE A 52 -4.23 9.92 15.90
N ILE A 53 -4.76 8.72 15.66
CA ILE A 53 -5.66 8.44 14.54
C ILE A 53 -7.06 8.96 14.89
N THR A 54 -7.30 10.23 14.60
CA THR A 54 -8.58 10.90 14.86
C THR A 54 -9.17 11.49 13.60
N PHE A 55 -10.50 11.59 13.58
CA PHE A 55 -11.27 12.18 12.48
C PHE A 55 -11.63 13.64 12.75
N SER A 56 -10.90 14.30 13.66
CA SER A 56 -11.21 15.63 14.18
C SER A 56 -10.73 16.78 13.29
N HIS A 57 -10.01 16.48 12.23
CA HIS A 57 -9.44 17.46 11.29
C HIS A 57 -9.90 17.19 9.87
N PRO A 58 -10.18 18.24 9.07
CA PRO A 58 -10.55 18.06 7.68
C PRO A 58 -9.53 17.24 6.88
N VAL A 59 -10.00 16.51 5.87
CA VAL A 59 -9.16 15.59 5.08
C VAL A 59 -8.01 16.33 4.40
N GLY A 60 -8.27 17.47 3.75
CA GLY A 60 -7.22 18.25 3.11
C GLY A 60 -6.19 18.80 4.09
N LYS A 61 -6.58 19.09 5.34
CA LYS A 61 -5.62 19.48 6.39
C LYS A 61 -4.74 18.31 6.81
N THR A 62 -5.33 17.13 7.02
CA THR A 62 -4.61 15.91 7.38
C THR A 62 -3.64 15.50 6.28
N GLN A 63 -4.10 15.51 5.03
CA GLN A 63 -3.30 15.20 3.84
C GLN A 63 -2.10 16.14 3.72
N ARG A 64 -2.28 17.47 3.77
CA ARG A 64 -1.16 18.44 3.78
C ARG A 64 -0.13 18.17 4.89
N GLY A 65 -0.57 17.74 6.06
CA GLY A 65 0.32 17.37 7.16
C GLY A 65 1.21 16.16 6.83
N THR A 66 0.62 15.15 6.18
CA THR A 66 1.36 13.93 5.77
C THR A 66 2.22 14.11 4.53
N LEU A 67 1.94 15.11 3.69
CA LEU A 67 2.72 15.44 2.49
C LEU A 67 3.90 16.38 2.74
N SER A 68 4.15 16.77 4.00
CA SER A 68 5.25 17.68 4.33
C SER A 68 6.59 16.97 4.21
N ASP A 69 7.53 17.53 3.43
CA ASP A 69 8.91 17.03 3.35
C ASP A 69 9.70 17.43 4.62
N PRO A 70 10.11 16.48 5.49
CA PRO A 70 10.86 16.80 6.71
C PRO A 70 12.35 17.11 6.44
N GLY A 71 12.77 17.08 5.18
CA GLY A 71 14.16 17.15 4.75
C GLY A 71 14.83 15.76 4.73
N ILE A 72 15.98 15.70 4.06
CA ILE A 72 16.71 14.45 3.80
C ILE A 72 17.95 14.42 4.70
N LYS A 73 18.03 13.41 5.57
CA LYS A 73 19.14 13.23 6.52
C LYS A 73 19.46 11.75 6.69
N GLY A 74 20.72 11.47 7.01
CA GLY A 74 21.18 10.14 7.37
C GLY A 74 21.72 9.35 6.18
N PRO A 75 21.77 8.02 6.29
CA PRO A 75 22.45 7.15 5.35
C PRO A 75 21.59 6.85 4.11
N MET A 76 21.12 7.90 3.44
CA MET A 76 20.34 7.79 2.21
C MET A 76 20.80 8.79 1.16
N TRP A 77 20.81 8.32 -0.08
CA TRP A 77 20.78 9.16 -1.27
C TRP A 77 19.32 9.26 -1.73
N ILE A 78 18.88 10.48 -2.00
CA ILE A 78 17.56 10.77 -2.58
C ILE A 78 17.77 11.65 -3.82
N SER A 79 17.46 11.15 -5.01
CA SER A 79 17.43 11.94 -6.23
C SER A 79 15.99 12.10 -6.71
N LYS A 80 15.48 13.33 -6.72
CA LYS A 80 14.11 13.64 -7.11
C LYS A 80 14.02 13.67 -8.64
N VAL A 81 12.96 13.09 -9.18
CA VAL A 81 12.70 13.03 -10.62
C VAL A 81 11.23 13.30 -10.93
N THR A 82 10.99 13.92 -12.07
CA THR A 82 9.65 14.07 -12.64
C THR A 82 9.61 13.26 -13.93
N MET A 83 8.75 12.24 -13.97
CA MET A 83 8.53 11.39 -15.13
C MET A 83 7.51 12.10 -16.04
N PRO A 84 7.91 12.52 -17.25
CA PRO A 84 7.03 13.29 -18.11
C PRO A 84 5.88 12.41 -18.62
N ARG A 85 4.68 12.99 -18.70
CA ARG A 85 3.55 12.35 -19.34
C ARG A 85 3.84 12.09 -20.82
N PRO A 86 3.52 10.90 -21.36
CA PRO A 86 3.56 10.70 -22.80
C PRO A 86 2.48 11.56 -23.48
N ALA A 87 2.71 11.94 -24.74
CA ALA A 87 1.72 12.67 -25.52
C ALA A 87 0.58 11.76 -25.99
N GLU A 88 0.87 10.46 -26.11
CA GLU A 88 -0.01 9.45 -26.63
C GLU A 88 -1.00 8.96 -25.56
N PRO A 89 -2.28 8.71 -25.91
CA PRO A 89 -3.30 8.28 -24.96
C PRO A 89 -3.19 6.78 -24.60
N SER A 90 -2.25 6.06 -25.21
CA SER A 90 -2.16 4.59 -25.18
C SER A 90 -2.11 4.02 -23.76
N ILE A 91 -1.44 4.71 -22.83
CA ILE A 91 -1.38 4.29 -21.43
C ILE A 91 -2.74 4.36 -20.72
N ILE A 92 -3.48 5.47 -20.89
CA ILE A 92 -4.83 5.61 -20.32
C ILE A 92 -5.76 4.58 -20.95
N GLN A 93 -5.74 4.44 -22.28
CA GLN A 93 -6.56 3.49 -23.01
C GLN A 93 -6.29 2.05 -22.55
N SER A 94 -5.05 1.73 -22.21
CA SER A 94 -4.67 0.41 -21.70
C SER A 94 -5.24 0.19 -20.30
N ILE A 95 -5.10 1.14 -19.37
CA ILE A 95 -5.72 1.03 -18.05
C ILE A 95 -7.24 0.88 -18.16
N MET A 96 -7.90 1.74 -18.94
CA MET A 96 -9.34 1.66 -19.14
C MET A 96 -9.77 0.31 -19.72
N ARG A 97 -9.06 -0.20 -20.74
CA ARG A 97 -9.33 -1.53 -21.30
C ARG A 97 -9.17 -2.64 -20.26
N ALA A 98 -8.18 -2.54 -19.39
CA ALA A 98 -7.94 -3.52 -18.33
C ALA A 98 -9.04 -3.47 -17.27
N VAL A 99 -9.50 -2.27 -16.89
CA VAL A 99 -10.63 -2.06 -15.97
C VAL A 99 -11.94 -2.54 -16.59
N ASP A 100 -12.26 -2.09 -17.80
CA ASP A 100 -13.52 -2.41 -18.48
C ASP A 100 -13.68 -3.91 -18.73
N HIS A 101 -12.58 -4.68 -18.80
CA HIS A 101 -12.63 -6.12 -18.97
C HIS A 101 -13.35 -6.87 -17.83
N TYR A 102 -13.29 -6.35 -16.60
CA TYR A 102 -13.92 -6.98 -15.42
C TYR A 102 -15.15 -6.24 -14.93
N LYS A 103 -15.71 -5.32 -15.71
CA LYS A 103 -16.99 -4.68 -15.35
C LYS A 103 -18.14 -5.66 -15.55
N GLU A 104 -19.04 -5.68 -14.59
CA GLU A 104 -20.32 -6.41 -14.64
C GLU A 104 -21.48 -5.51 -15.11
N GLY A 105 -21.23 -4.22 -15.33
CA GLY A 105 -22.14 -3.25 -15.94
C GLY A 105 -22.72 -2.19 -15.01
N HIS A 106 -22.48 -2.31 -13.70
CA HIS A 106 -22.96 -1.36 -12.69
C HIS A 106 -21.88 -0.36 -12.26
N GLU A 107 -20.63 -0.62 -12.61
CA GLU A 107 -19.41 0.09 -12.23
C GLU A 107 -19.25 1.43 -12.95
N THR A 108 -18.88 2.47 -12.19
CA THR A 108 -18.61 3.81 -12.71
C THR A 108 -17.32 4.37 -12.12
N TYR A 109 -16.50 5.02 -12.94
CA TYR A 109 -15.28 5.68 -12.50
C TYR A 109 -14.98 6.89 -13.40
N HIS A 110 -14.15 7.82 -12.91
CA HIS A 110 -13.70 8.98 -13.67
C HIS A 110 -12.53 8.59 -14.57
N ILE A 111 -12.52 9.08 -15.83
CA ILE A 111 -11.35 8.92 -16.71
C ILE A 111 -10.32 9.98 -16.30
N PRO A 112 -9.19 9.59 -15.71
CA PRO A 112 -8.24 10.55 -15.19
C PRO A 112 -7.50 11.27 -16.31
N GLU A 113 -7.06 12.51 -16.04
CA GLU A 113 -6.08 13.16 -16.90
C GLU A 113 -4.72 12.47 -16.78
N LEU A 114 -3.95 12.51 -17.87
CA LEU A 114 -2.55 12.10 -17.86
C LEU A 114 -1.68 13.28 -17.45
N VAL A 115 -0.90 13.11 -16.39
CA VAL A 115 -0.05 14.16 -15.82
C VAL A 115 1.38 13.65 -15.66
N ASP A 116 2.31 14.58 -15.47
CA ASP A 116 3.66 14.23 -15.05
C ASP A 116 3.61 13.62 -13.65
N VAL A 117 4.43 12.59 -13.41
CA VAL A 117 4.44 11.87 -12.13
C VAL A 117 5.78 12.08 -11.45
N GLU A 118 5.75 12.62 -10.23
CA GLU A 118 6.95 12.77 -9.42
C GLU A 118 7.36 11.45 -8.77
N ALA A 119 8.66 11.27 -8.55
CA ALA A 119 9.20 10.17 -7.80
C ALA A 119 10.54 10.53 -7.13
N GLU A 120 10.99 9.66 -6.23
CA GLU A 120 12.31 9.74 -5.62
C GLU A 120 13.10 8.44 -5.88
N TRP A 121 14.26 8.57 -6.51
CA TRP A 121 15.28 7.53 -6.47
C TRP A 121 15.89 7.49 -5.08
N THR A 122 15.81 6.35 -4.42
CA THR A 122 16.40 6.11 -3.10
C THR A 122 17.48 5.06 -3.18
N GLY A 123 18.65 5.36 -2.63
CA GLY A 123 19.73 4.41 -2.39
C GLY A 123 20.32 4.56 -1.00
N TYR A 124 21.10 3.57 -0.57
CA TYR A 124 21.81 3.65 0.70
C TYR A 124 23.09 4.47 0.55
N ARG A 125 23.32 5.40 1.47
CA ARG A 125 24.54 6.19 1.53
C ARG A 125 25.44 5.64 2.63
N SER A 126 26.49 4.94 2.26
CA SER A 126 27.38 4.30 3.23
C SER A 126 28.34 5.30 3.89
N GLY A 127 28.89 4.92 5.05
CA GLY A 127 29.91 5.70 5.74
C GLY A 127 29.45 7.02 6.37
N VAL A 128 28.15 7.35 6.35
CA VAL A 128 27.62 8.59 6.95
C VAL A 128 26.81 8.34 8.22
N ASN A 129 26.84 9.32 9.13
CA ASN A 129 26.08 9.25 10.37
C ASN A 129 24.58 9.47 10.14
N ALA A 130 23.75 9.08 11.11
CA ALA A 130 22.29 9.13 11.02
C ALA A 130 21.68 10.54 10.83
N ARG A 131 22.44 11.61 11.02
CA ARG A 131 21.99 13.00 10.88
C ARG A 131 22.74 13.75 9.79
N ALA A 132 23.58 13.07 9.01
CA ALA A 132 24.37 13.70 7.97
C ALA A 132 23.40 14.36 6.97
N PRO A 133 23.57 15.65 6.65
CA PRO A 133 22.78 16.28 5.63
C PRO A 133 23.10 15.64 4.27
N GLN A 134 22.11 15.61 3.39
CA GLN A 134 22.37 15.31 2.00
C GLN A 134 23.23 16.41 1.37
N PRO A 135 24.20 16.09 0.49
CA PRO A 135 24.97 17.09 -0.23
C PRO A 135 24.09 17.97 -1.11
N ASN A 136 24.44 19.26 -1.18
CA ASN A 136 23.78 20.24 -2.04
C ASN A 136 24.40 20.23 -3.44
N ILE A 137 24.05 19.22 -4.23
CA ILE A 137 24.47 18.98 -5.61
C ILE A 137 23.22 18.75 -6.48
N SER A 138 23.34 18.69 -7.80
CA SER A 138 22.19 18.47 -8.70
C SER A 138 21.55 17.09 -8.52
N GLU A 139 20.29 16.92 -8.94
CA GLU A 139 19.61 15.62 -8.87
C GLU A 139 20.32 14.55 -9.72
N ALA A 140 20.92 14.94 -10.85
CA ALA A 140 21.72 14.04 -11.68
C ALA A 140 22.99 13.57 -10.97
N GLU A 141 23.74 14.48 -10.34
CA GLU A 141 24.92 14.11 -9.55
C GLU A 141 24.53 13.26 -8.32
N LYS A 142 23.38 13.55 -7.67
CA LYS A 142 22.86 12.68 -6.59
C LYS A 142 22.57 11.27 -7.11
N TYR A 143 21.96 11.15 -8.29
CA TYR A 143 21.68 9.86 -8.90
C TYR A 143 22.97 9.12 -9.27
N GLU A 144 23.97 9.80 -9.81
CA GLU A 144 25.28 9.22 -10.12
C GLU A 144 25.98 8.70 -8.86
N GLN A 145 26.02 9.50 -7.79
CA GLN A 145 26.59 9.09 -6.50
C GLN A 145 25.82 7.91 -5.88
N LEU A 146 24.48 7.93 -5.99
CA LEU A 146 23.63 6.82 -5.59
C LEU A 146 24.02 5.54 -6.34
N MET A 147 24.13 5.62 -7.66
CA MET A 147 24.49 4.48 -8.51
C MET A 147 25.91 3.97 -8.24
N GLY A 148 26.83 4.84 -7.82
CA GLY A 148 28.16 4.43 -7.35
C GLY A 148 28.16 3.56 -6.09
N GLU A 149 27.06 3.53 -5.34
CA GLU A 149 26.90 2.67 -4.15
C GLU A 149 26.02 1.42 -4.39
N VAL A 150 25.35 1.34 -5.55
CA VAL A 150 24.54 0.18 -5.94
C VAL A 150 25.45 -1.02 -6.24
N LYS A 151 25.13 -2.17 -5.66
CA LYS A 151 25.88 -3.43 -5.77
C LYS A 151 25.13 -4.51 -6.54
N GLU A 152 23.80 -4.46 -6.51
CA GLU A 152 22.93 -5.41 -7.17
C GLU A 152 22.13 -4.69 -8.25
N ASP A 153 22.03 -5.30 -9.43
CA ASP A 153 21.17 -4.81 -10.50
C ASP A 153 19.71 -5.16 -10.21
N LEU A 154 19.15 -4.43 -9.24
CA LEU A 154 17.80 -4.58 -8.72
C LEU A 154 17.19 -3.19 -8.56
N THR A 155 16.02 -2.99 -9.15
CA THR A 155 15.20 -1.79 -8.96
C THR A 155 13.89 -2.17 -8.29
N ILE A 156 13.62 -1.59 -7.13
CA ILE A 156 12.32 -1.70 -6.46
C ILE A 156 11.45 -0.54 -6.94
N LEU A 157 10.38 -0.81 -7.69
CA LEU A 157 9.33 0.18 -7.92
C LEU A 157 8.47 0.23 -6.65
N TYR A 158 8.63 1.26 -5.84
CA TYR A 158 8.01 1.36 -4.53
C TYR A 158 6.76 2.24 -4.56
N LEU A 159 5.65 1.68 -4.10
CA LEU A 159 4.36 2.35 -3.95
C LEU A 159 4.07 2.46 -2.45
N HIS A 160 3.97 3.68 -1.94
CA HIS A 160 3.83 3.92 -0.50
C HIS A 160 2.42 3.59 0.02
N GLY A 161 2.30 3.25 1.31
CA GLY A 161 1.03 3.16 2.02
C GLY A 161 0.38 4.53 2.29
N GLY A 162 -0.71 4.54 3.06
CA GLY A 162 -1.48 5.76 3.38
C GLY A 162 -2.93 5.75 2.92
N ALA A 163 -3.54 4.57 2.79
CA ALA A 163 -4.96 4.39 2.46
C ALA A 163 -5.40 5.11 1.17
N TYR A 164 -4.48 5.30 0.20
CA TYR A 164 -4.66 6.04 -1.05
C TYR A 164 -4.97 7.55 -0.93
N TYR A 165 -5.04 8.12 0.29
CA TYR A 165 -5.36 9.54 0.49
C TYR A 165 -4.35 10.29 1.36
N LEU A 166 -3.33 9.61 1.90
CA LEU A 166 -2.29 10.17 2.76
C LEU A 166 -0.90 9.79 2.26
N MET A 167 0.09 10.47 2.82
CA MET A 167 1.51 10.13 2.71
C MET A 167 2.07 10.26 1.29
N ASP A 168 3.37 10.06 1.16
CA ASP A 168 4.14 10.25 -0.06
C ASP A 168 5.51 9.53 0.03
N PRO A 169 6.38 9.61 -1.00
CA PRO A 169 7.75 9.10 -0.91
C PRO A 169 8.54 9.62 0.30
N CYS A 170 8.35 10.86 0.74
CA CYS A 170 9.09 11.46 1.84
C CYS A 170 8.88 10.70 3.16
N THR A 171 7.64 10.33 3.44
CA THR A 171 7.28 9.54 4.64
C THR A 171 7.88 8.12 4.63
N HIS A 172 8.22 7.58 3.45
CA HIS A 172 8.71 6.21 3.26
C HIS A 172 10.22 6.13 2.95
N ARG A 173 10.96 7.25 3.02
CA ARG A 173 12.42 7.26 2.80
C ARG A 173 13.17 6.32 3.74
N GLY A 174 12.72 6.17 4.99
CA GLY A 174 13.32 5.22 5.94
C GLY A 174 13.20 3.77 5.47
N THR A 175 12.01 3.38 5.01
CA THR A 175 11.72 2.05 4.48
C THR A 175 12.49 1.77 3.20
N THR A 176 12.41 2.68 2.22
CA THR A 176 13.10 2.52 0.92
C THR A 176 14.62 2.56 1.04
N SER A 177 15.17 3.39 1.95
CA SER A 177 16.61 3.39 2.25
C SER A 177 17.05 2.08 2.89
N ARG A 178 16.23 1.50 3.78
CA ARG A 178 16.52 0.19 4.37
C ARG A 178 16.45 -0.93 3.33
N LEU A 179 15.44 -0.96 2.47
CA LEU A 179 15.35 -1.92 1.38
C LEU A 179 16.56 -1.79 0.44
N ALA A 180 16.95 -0.58 0.04
CA ALA A 180 18.14 -0.35 -0.77
C ALA A 180 19.42 -0.84 -0.06
N LYS A 181 19.53 -0.65 1.26
CA LYS A 181 20.66 -1.16 2.06
C LYS A 181 20.73 -2.68 2.08
N GLU A 182 19.62 -3.33 2.40
CA GLU A 182 19.56 -4.78 2.60
C GLU A 182 19.67 -5.54 1.27
N THR A 183 19.12 -4.98 0.19
CA THR A 183 19.25 -5.54 -1.15
C THR A 183 20.55 -5.15 -1.85
N GLY A 184 21.19 -4.05 -1.48
CA GLY A 184 22.26 -3.45 -2.29
C GLY A 184 21.78 -2.88 -3.63
N GLY A 185 20.46 -2.84 -3.87
CA GLY A 185 19.83 -2.24 -5.05
C GLY A 185 19.42 -0.80 -4.83
N ARG A 186 18.41 -0.36 -5.60
CA ARG A 186 17.82 0.98 -5.54
C ARG A 186 16.31 0.93 -5.56
N CYS A 187 15.65 1.96 -5.03
CA CYS A 187 14.19 2.12 -5.12
C CYS A 187 13.84 3.32 -6.00
N LEU A 188 12.79 3.22 -6.80
CA LEU A 188 12.05 4.35 -7.36
C LEU A 188 10.72 4.46 -6.62
N SER A 189 10.60 5.43 -5.71
CA SER A 189 9.40 5.63 -4.88
C SER A 189 8.46 6.62 -5.56
N VAL A 190 7.28 6.17 -5.96
CA VAL A 190 6.35 6.94 -6.79
C VAL A 190 5.45 7.83 -5.92
N ARG A 191 5.36 9.12 -6.26
CA ARG A 191 4.36 10.05 -5.71
C ARG A 191 3.08 9.96 -6.53
N TYR A 192 2.37 8.84 -6.41
CA TYR A 192 1.11 8.64 -7.14
C TYR A 192 0.02 9.59 -6.61
N ARG A 193 -0.92 9.96 -7.48
CA ARG A 193 -2.01 10.87 -7.11
C ARG A 193 -2.93 10.26 -6.06
N LEU A 194 -3.40 11.12 -5.17
CA LEU A 194 -4.18 10.72 -4.00
C LEU A 194 -5.66 11.04 -4.16
N ALA A 195 -6.48 10.13 -3.64
CA ALA A 195 -7.88 10.42 -3.36
C ALA A 195 -8.01 11.47 -2.24
N PRO A 196 -9.17 12.12 -2.09
CA PRO A 196 -10.35 12.07 -2.96
C PRO A 196 -10.28 12.94 -4.23
N GLN A 197 -9.22 13.74 -4.40
CA GLN A 197 -9.04 14.62 -5.55
C GLN A 197 -8.88 13.82 -6.85
N ASP A 198 -8.08 12.75 -6.78
CA ASP A 198 -7.79 11.85 -7.87
C ASP A 198 -8.15 10.41 -7.47
N PRO A 199 -9.44 10.04 -7.52
CA PRO A 199 -9.84 8.67 -7.21
C PRO A 199 -9.36 7.67 -8.25
N PHE A 200 -9.61 6.40 -8.01
CA PHE A 200 -9.42 5.32 -8.96
C PHE A 200 -9.99 5.71 -10.34
N PRO A 201 -9.24 5.50 -11.45
CA PRO A 201 -7.98 4.74 -11.56
C PRO A 201 -6.69 5.60 -11.58
N SER A 202 -6.67 6.81 -11.02
CA SER A 202 -5.49 7.70 -11.11
C SER A 202 -4.19 7.08 -10.56
N ALA A 203 -4.23 6.46 -9.37
CA ALA A 203 -3.03 5.89 -8.75
C ALA A 203 -2.42 4.73 -9.55
N ILE A 204 -3.25 3.84 -10.12
CA ILE A 204 -2.76 2.71 -10.93
C ILE A 204 -2.23 3.18 -12.29
N LEU A 205 -2.81 4.25 -12.85
CA LEU A 205 -2.28 4.91 -14.04
C LEU A 205 -0.88 5.47 -13.79
N ASP A 206 -0.67 6.17 -12.67
CA ASP A 206 0.63 6.74 -12.31
C ASP A 206 1.67 5.64 -12.04
N ALA A 207 1.25 4.52 -11.43
CA ALA A 207 2.10 3.36 -11.20
C ALA A 207 2.51 2.66 -12.52
N LEU A 208 1.59 2.53 -13.49
CA LEU A 208 1.91 2.01 -14.82
C LEU A 208 2.85 2.96 -15.57
N LEU A 209 2.67 4.27 -15.45
CA LEU A 209 3.55 5.27 -16.05
C LEU A 209 4.97 5.12 -15.50
N ALA A 210 5.11 4.99 -14.18
CA ALA A 210 6.40 4.77 -13.54
C ALA A 210 7.06 3.46 -13.99
N TYR A 211 6.27 2.40 -14.19
CA TYR A 211 6.80 1.13 -14.72
C TYR A 211 7.30 1.26 -16.16
N LEU A 212 6.51 1.88 -17.05
CA LEU A 212 6.93 2.12 -18.44
C LEU A 212 8.14 3.08 -18.52
N TYR A 213 8.22 4.06 -17.61
CA TYR A 213 9.39 4.93 -17.46
C TYR A 213 10.65 4.14 -17.09
N LEU A 214 10.55 3.12 -16.23
CA LEU A 214 11.66 2.22 -15.95
C LEU A 214 12.07 1.39 -17.18
N LEU A 215 11.09 0.82 -17.89
CA LEU A 215 11.34 -0.06 -19.04
C LEU A 215 11.88 0.69 -20.26
N SER A 216 11.37 1.89 -20.53
CA SER A 216 11.70 2.69 -21.71
C SER A 216 11.73 4.18 -21.36
N PRO A 217 12.74 4.62 -20.59
CA PRO A 217 12.88 6.02 -20.24
C PRO A 217 13.00 6.91 -21.50
N PRO A 218 12.35 8.09 -21.51
CA PRO A 218 12.53 9.08 -22.58
C PRO A 218 13.97 9.62 -22.59
N GLU A 219 14.32 10.32 -23.68
CA GLU A 219 15.62 10.97 -23.79
C GLU A 219 15.84 11.99 -22.66
N GLY A 220 17.05 12.02 -22.09
CA GLY A 220 17.39 12.91 -20.97
C GLY A 220 17.01 12.40 -19.58
N SER A 221 16.38 11.22 -19.47
CA SER A 221 16.17 10.54 -18.20
C SER A 221 17.49 10.22 -17.48
N LEU A 222 17.44 10.20 -16.15
CA LEU A 222 18.60 9.96 -15.29
C LEU A 222 19.18 8.53 -15.40
N HIS A 223 18.41 7.58 -15.93
CA HIS A 223 18.76 6.15 -15.93
C HIS A 223 18.58 5.53 -17.32
N PRO A 224 19.33 4.46 -17.64
CA PRO A 224 19.08 3.65 -18.82
C PRO A 224 17.84 2.75 -18.64
N PRO A 225 17.28 2.18 -19.72
CA PRO A 225 16.25 1.14 -19.64
C PRO A 225 16.59 0.05 -18.60
N VAL A 226 15.64 -0.26 -17.73
CA VAL A 226 15.76 -1.33 -16.73
C VAL A 226 14.99 -2.55 -17.23
N PRO A 227 15.62 -3.72 -17.42
CA PRO A 227 14.92 -4.94 -17.81
C PRO A 227 13.82 -5.30 -16.81
N ALA A 228 12.67 -5.79 -17.29
CA ALA A 228 11.53 -6.12 -16.44
C ALA A 228 11.87 -7.16 -15.35
N ASN A 229 12.71 -8.14 -15.67
CA ASN A 229 13.21 -9.16 -14.74
C ASN A 229 14.21 -8.63 -13.69
N LYS A 230 14.55 -7.33 -13.72
CA LYS A 230 15.33 -6.62 -12.69
C LYS A 230 14.48 -5.66 -11.86
N ILE A 231 13.16 -5.63 -12.09
CA ILE A 231 12.21 -4.78 -11.37
C ILE A 231 11.37 -5.65 -10.44
N VAL A 232 11.26 -5.24 -9.18
CA VAL A 232 10.29 -5.81 -8.22
C VAL A 232 9.32 -4.71 -7.84
N PHE A 233 8.02 -4.98 -7.92
CA PHE A 233 7.02 -4.06 -7.35
C PHE A 233 6.97 -4.29 -5.85
N ALA A 234 7.05 -3.23 -5.06
CA ALA A 234 6.90 -3.34 -3.63
C ALA A 234 6.08 -2.20 -3.05
N GLY A 235 5.43 -2.47 -1.93
CA GLY A 235 4.67 -1.47 -1.22
C GLY A 235 4.08 -2.00 0.07
N ASP A 236 3.68 -1.08 0.93
CA ASP A 236 3.00 -1.38 2.18
C ASP A 236 1.54 -0.91 2.14
N SER A 237 0.64 -1.56 2.89
CA SER A 237 -0.75 -1.10 3.03
C SER A 237 -1.42 -0.89 1.66
N ALA A 238 -2.01 0.29 1.42
CA ALA A 238 -2.54 0.71 0.13
C ALA A 238 -1.54 0.59 -1.04
N GLY A 239 -0.24 0.86 -0.81
CA GLY A 239 0.79 0.70 -1.84
C GLY A 239 1.10 -0.76 -2.17
N GLY A 240 0.95 -1.66 -1.19
CA GLY A 240 0.98 -3.11 -1.42
C GLY A 240 -0.22 -3.56 -2.27
N GLY A 241 -1.41 -3.07 -1.94
CA GLY A 241 -2.62 -3.24 -2.75
C GLY A 241 -2.47 -2.70 -4.18
N LEU A 242 -1.91 -1.51 -4.33
CA LEU A 242 -1.64 -0.87 -5.62
C LEU A 242 -0.64 -1.68 -6.47
N SER A 243 0.39 -2.26 -5.83
CA SER A 243 1.38 -3.11 -6.52
C SER A 243 0.73 -4.36 -7.09
N LEU A 244 -0.19 -4.95 -6.34
CA LEU A 244 -0.98 -6.12 -6.75
C LEU A 244 -2.00 -5.76 -7.83
N ALA A 245 -2.68 -4.62 -7.71
CA ALA A 245 -3.61 -4.12 -8.71
C ALA A 245 -2.91 -3.82 -10.05
N LEU A 246 -1.72 -3.20 -10.00
CA LEU A 246 -0.87 -2.97 -11.18
C LEU A 246 -0.50 -4.30 -11.85
N LEU A 247 -0.11 -5.31 -11.07
CA LEU A 247 0.18 -6.64 -11.60
C LEU A 247 -1.06 -7.25 -12.28
N GLN A 248 -2.24 -7.17 -11.66
CA GLN A 248 -3.48 -7.65 -12.28
C GLN A 248 -3.79 -6.94 -13.60
N ALA A 249 -3.59 -5.62 -13.68
CA ALA A 249 -3.76 -4.86 -14.91
C ALA A 249 -2.80 -5.34 -16.01
N ILE A 250 -1.53 -5.56 -15.68
CA ILE A 250 -0.53 -6.09 -16.62
C ILE A 250 -0.89 -7.51 -17.08
N LEU A 251 -1.22 -8.42 -16.16
CA LEU A 251 -1.62 -9.79 -16.49
C LEU A 251 -2.85 -9.81 -17.41
N THR A 252 -3.81 -8.95 -17.14
CA THR A 252 -5.03 -8.80 -17.95
C THR A 252 -4.69 -8.32 -19.35
N LEU A 253 -3.94 -7.23 -19.48
CA LEU A 253 -3.53 -6.68 -20.77
C LEU A 253 -2.72 -7.68 -21.60
N ARG A 254 -1.90 -8.51 -20.95
CA ARG A 254 -1.13 -9.60 -21.60
C ARG A 254 -1.99 -10.71 -22.18
N ARG A 255 -3.21 -10.91 -21.67
CA ARG A 255 -4.13 -11.94 -22.15
C ARG A 255 -5.11 -11.42 -23.19
N LEU A 256 -5.38 -10.11 -23.20
CA LEU A 256 -6.30 -9.51 -24.14
C LEU A 256 -5.63 -9.30 -25.51
N PRO A 257 -6.24 -9.72 -26.63
CA PRO A 257 -5.70 -9.46 -27.96
C PRO A 257 -5.92 -7.99 -28.39
N PRO A 258 -4.98 -7.37 -29.14
CA PRO A 258 -3.67 -7.90 -29.54
C PRO A 258 -2.65 -7.90 -28.38
N ASN A 259 -1.56 -8.70 -28.52
CA ASN A 259 -0.45 -8.76 -27.56
C ASN A 259 -0.02 -7.34 -27.11
N PRO A 260 0.17 -7.08 -25.81
CA PRO A 260 0.28 -5.71 -25.35
C PRO A 260 1.67 -5.14 -25.61
N THR A 261 1.74 -4.25 -26.59
CA THR A 261 2.65 -3.12 -26.54
C THR A 261 1.87 -1.88 -26.11
N ILE A 262 2.50 -1.00 -25.33
CA ILE A 262 1.96 0.31 -25.00
C ILE A 262 2.89 1.33 -25.66
N GLN A 263 2.33 2.20 -26.51
CA GLN A 263 3.07 3.32 -27.06
C GLN A 263 3.39 4.30 -25.92
N PHE A 264 4.68 4.58 -25.72
CA PHE A 264 5.18 5.41 -24.63
C PHE A 264 6.36 6.24 -25.13
N HIS A 265 6.18 7.56 -25.21
CA HIS A 265 7.19 8.50 -25.73
C HIS A 265 7.72 8.10 -27.12
N GLY A 266 6.80 7.83 -28.05
CA GLY A 266 7.10 7.47 -29.43
C GLY A 266 7.62 6.05 -29.66
N LYS A 267 7.67 5.19 -28.63
CA LYS A 267 8.16 3.81 -28.72
C LYS A 267 7.09 2.80 -28.35
N ASP A 268 7.02 1.68 -29.07
CA ASP A 268 6.19 0.54 -28.67
C ASP A 268 6.90 -0.26 -27.57
N VAL A 269 6.41 -0.16 -26.34
CA VAL A 269 7.01 -0.83 -25.17
C VAL A 269 6.26 -2.13 -24.91
N PRO A 270 6.92 -3.30 -24.97
CA PRO A 270 6.28 -4.57 -24.60
C PRO A 270 5.96 -4.58 -23.12
N LEU A 271 4.74 -4.98 -22.77
CA LEU A 271 4.31 -5.03 -21.37
C LEU A 271 4.77 -6.34 -20.71
N GLU A 272 6.05 -6.41 -20.37
CA GLU A 272 6.67 -7.53 -19.66
C GLU A 272 6.24 -7.58 -18.18
N LEU A 273 6.41 -8.74 -17.54
CA LEU A 273 6.13 -8.91 -16.11
C LEU A 273 7.36 -8.53 -15.28
N PRO A 274 7.18 -7.93 -14.09
CA PRO A 274 8.29 -7.72 -13.17
C PRO A 274 8.84 -9.06 -12.67
N ALA A 275 10.02 -9.04 -12.06
CA ALA A 275 10.63 -10.21 -11.42
C ALA A 275 9.77 -10.80 -10.29
N GLY A 276 8.98 -9.96 -9.62
CA GLY A 276 8.10 -10.35 -8.53
C GLY A 276 7.34 -9.15 -7.94
N VAL A 277 6.44 -9.45 -6.99
CA VAL A 277 5.73 -8.45 -6.18
C VAL A 277 5.97 -8.74 -4.70
N ALA A 278 6.37 -7.75 -3.93
CA ALA A 278 6.71 -7.90 -2.52
C ALA A 278 5.93 -6.90 -1.66
N ALA A 279 4.89 -7.36 -0.98
CA ALA A 279 3.95 -6.52 -0.26
C ALA A 279 4.01 -6.71 1.26
N CYS A 280 3.92 -5.61 2.01
CA CYS A 280 3.78 -5.62 3.47
C CYS A 280 2.38 -5.14 3.86
N SER A 281 1.62 -5.98 4.56
CA SER A 281 0.25 -5.68 4.98
C SER A 281 -0.62 -5.14 3.83
N PRO A 282 -0.67 -5.77 2.65
CA PRO A 282 -1.34 -5.21 1.48
C PRO A 282 -2.85 -5.03 1.72
N PHE A 283 -3.37 -3.84 1.40
CA PHE A 283 -4.78 -3.52 1.46
C PHE A 283 -5.48 -3.96 0.17
N CYS A 284 -6.18 -5.10 0.21
CA CYS A 284 -6.74 -5.79 -0.95
C CYS A 284 -8.28 -5.90 -0.95
N ASP A 285 -8.94 -5.59 0.16
CA ASP A 285 -10.39 -5.46 0.27
C ASP A 285 -10.78 -4.05 0.74
N VAL A 286 -11.03 -3.13 -0.19
CA VAL A 286 -11.46 -1.75 0.14
C VAL A 286 -12.82 -1.71 0.85
N THR A 287 -13.61 -2.79 0.77
CA THR A 287 -14.87 -2.90 1.50
C THR A 287 -14.67 -3.16 2.98
N LEU A 288 -13.48 -3.58 3.43
CA LEU A 288 -13.18 -3.88 4.84
C LEU A 288 -14.27 -4.77 5.48
N SER A 289 -14.67 -5.84 4.79
CA SER A 289 -15.83 -6.65 5.17
C SER A 289 -15.48 -7.99 5.82
N LEU A 290 -14.19 -8.31 5.89
CA LEU A 290 -13.70 -9.60 6.38
C LEU A 290 -13.56 -9.65 7.91
N PRO A 291 -13.66 -10.84 8.55
CA PRO A 291 -13.67 -10.98 9.99
C PRO A 291 -12.53 -10.28 10.74
N SER A 292 -11.30 -10.29 10.21
CA SER A 292 -10.11 -9.68 10.82
C SER A 292 -10.33 -8.21 11.19
N THR A 293 -11.16 -7.50 10.42
CA THR A 293 -11.50 -6.09 10.66
C THR A 293 -12.17 -5.89 12.02
N THR A 294 -12.79 -6.91 12.59
CA THR A 294 -13.40 -6.81 13.93
C THR A 294 -12.66 -7.65 14.95
N SER A 295 -12.19 -8.85 14.58
CA SER A 295 -11.56 -9.76 15.52
C SER A 295 -10.19 -9.29 15.98
N ASN A 296 -9.42 -8.60 15.12
CA ASN A 296 -8.03 -8.23 15.42
C ASN A 296 -7.86 -6.77 15.90
N VAL A 297 -8.96 -6.00 16.00
CA VAL A 297 -8.91 -4.56 16.36
C VAL A 297 -8.19 -4.29 17.69
N TYR A 298 -8.22 -5.24 18.63
CA TYR A 298 -7.57 -5.07 19.92
C TYR A 298 -6.03 -5.08 19.82
N LEU A 299 -5.48 -5.70 18.78
CA LEU A 299 -4.04 -5.80 18.51
C LEU A 299 -3.52 -4.64 17.65
N ASP A 300 -4.40 -3.90 16.98
CA ASP A 300 -4.01 -2.97 15.93
C ASP A 300 -4.31 -1.50 16.27
N TYR A 301 -3.48 -0.58 15.78
CA TYR A 301 -3.74 0.85 15.93
C TYR A 301 -4.77 1.35 14.91
N LEU A 302 -4.98 0.62 13.80
CA LEU A 302 -6.07 0.92 12.88
C LEU A 302 -7.40 0.64 13.58
N VAL A 303 -8.31 1.61 13.49
CA VAL A 303 -9.68 1.48 14.01
C VAL A 303 -10.62 1.37 12.82
N PRO A 304 -10.94 0.14 12.38
CA PRO A 304 -11.93 -0.08 11.34
C PRO A 304 -13.27 0.47 11.82
N ARG A 305 -13.85 1.32 11.00
CA ARG A 305 -15.09 2.07 11.31
C ARG A 305 -16.34 1.40 10.76
N PHE A 306 -16.17 0.33 9.99
CA PHE A 306 -17.25 -0.41 9.38
C PHE A 306 -17.60 -1.60 10.29
N GLY A 307 -18.32 -1.28 11.36
CA GLY A 307 -19.09 -2.31 12.06
C GLY A 307 -20.31 -2.67 11.22
N GLN A 308 -20.89 -3.84 11.48
CA GLN A 308 -22.18 -4.30 10.95
C GLN A 308 -23.36 -3.43 11.46
N GLU A 309 -23.22 -2.10 11.44
CA GLU A 309 -24.32 -1.19 11.72
C GLU A 309 -25.33 -1.31 10.57
N ALA A 310 -26.61 -1.40 10.91
CA ALA A 310 -27.68 -1.49 9.91
C ALA A 310 -27.71 -0.25 8.99
N ASP A 311 -27.32 0.91 9.52
CA ASP A 311 -27.36 2.19 8.83
C ASP A 311 -25.95 2.65 8.40
N PHE A 312 -25.85 3.17 7.18
CA PHE A 312 -24.61 3.76 6.68
C PHE A 312 -24.28 5.08 7.40
N LYS A 313 -23.01 5.23 7.80
CA LYS A 313 -22.47 6.47 8.38
C LYS A 313 -21.28 6.95 7.56
N PRO A 314 -21.30 8.18 7.02
CA PRO A 314 -20.15 8.73 6.31
C PRO A 314 -18.97 8.95 7.26
N PHE A 315 -17.76 9.10 6.70
CA PHE A 315 -16.61 9.52 7.48
C PHE A 315 -16.89 10.87 8.17
N PRO A 316 -16.76 10.98 9.51
CA PRO A 316 -17.10 12.15 10.31
C PRO A 316 -15.94 13.18 10.29
N PHE A 317 -15.31 13.34 9.14
CA PHE A 317 -14.33 14.40 8.95
C PHE A 317 -15.08 15.73 8.82
N PRO A 318 -14.62 16.81 9.48
CA PRO A 318 -15.13 18.14 9.21
C PRO A 318 -14.96 18.48 7.72
N PRO A 319 -15.95 19.14 7.10
CA PRO A 319 -15.91 19.42 5.67
C PRO A 319 -14.79 20.41 5.32
N ASP A 320 -14.15 20.21 4.17
CA ASP A 320 -13.28 21.17 3.49
C ASP A 320 -13.37 20.99 1.96
N SER A 321 -12.47 21.63 1.22
CA SER A 321 -12.44 21.54 -0.25
C SER A 321 -12.09 20.15 -0.78
N ALA A 322 -11.57 19.24 0.07
CA ALA A 322 -11.23 17.89 -0.33
C ALA A 322 -12.34 16.89 0.01
N TRP A 323 -12.99 17.03 1.18
CA TRP A 323 -14.01 16.09 1.62
C TRP A 323 -15.17 16.75 2.39
N PRO A 324 -16.43 16.31 2.25
CA PRO A 324 -16.91 15.32 1.29
C PRO A 324 -16.71 15.78 -0.16
N ALA A 325 -16.53 14.81 -1.07
CA ALA A 325 -16.48 15.11 -2.50
C ALA A 325 -17.78 15.79 -2.98
N SER A 326 -17.74 16.40 -4.16
CA SER A 326 -18.93 16.99 -4.80
C SER A 326 -19.05 16.45 -6.24
N PRO A 327 -20.01 15.55 -6.53
CA PRO A 327 -21.00 14.96 -5.61
C PRO A 327 -20.35 14.09 -4.50
N PRO A 328 -21.04 13.89 -3.36
CA PRO A 328 -20.50 13.13 -2.24
C PRO A 328 -20.32 11.65 -2.60
N ARG A 329 -19.28 11.03 -2.04
CA ARG A 329 -18.97 9.60 -2.17
C ARG A 329 -18.98 8.92 -0.81
N ALA A 330 -19.25 7.62 -0.79
CA ALA A 330 -19.15 6.79 0.40
C ALA A 330 -17.69 6.45 0.75
N GLU A 331 -16.81 6.42 -0.25
CA GLU A 331 -15.39 6.08 -0.10
C GLU A 331 -14.47 7.12 -0.75
N PHE A 332 -13.24 7.22 -0.23
CA PHE A 332 -12.22 8.11 -0.78
C PHE A 332 -11.69 7.60 -2.12
N TYR A 333 -11.25 6.34 -2.13
CA TYR A 333 -10.42 5.81 -3.20
C TYR A 333 -11.21 5.58 -4.49
N ALA A 334 -12.42 5.04 -4.43
CA ALA A 334 -13.24 4.75 -5.61
C ALA A 334 -14.72 5.08 -5.35
N ASN A 335 -15.52 5.06 -6.40
CA ASN A 335 -16.99 5.11 -6.25
C ASN A 335 -17.48 3.84 -5.56
N ALA A 336 -18.62 3.92 -4.87
CA ALA A 336 -19.10 2.78 -4.09
C ALA A 336 -19.33 1.51 -4.92
N ASN A 337 -19.77 1.65 -6.18
CA ASN A 337 -19.98 0.55 -7.11
C ASN A 337 -18.70 -0.04 -7.72
N MET A 338 -17.52 0.48 -7.39
CA MET A 338 -16.23 -0.03 -7.87
C MET A 338 -15.54 -0.92 -6.84
N LEU A 339 -16.05 -1.06 -5.63
CA LEU A 339 -15.27 -1.58 -4.50
C LEU A 339 -15.00 -3.08 -4.57
N THR A 340 -15.76 -3.85 -5.35
CA THR A 340 -15.44 -5.26 -5.67
C THR A 340 -14.82 -5.42 -7.05
N HIS A 341 -14.42 -4.34 -7.72
CA HIS A 341 -13.64 -4.45 -8.95
C HIS A 341 -12.21 -4.90 -8.62
N PRO A 342 -11.62 -5.89 -9.33
CA PRO A 342 -10.31 -6.47 -8.97
C PRO A 342 -9.18 -5.43 -8.91
N MET A 343 -9.19 -4.42 -9.79
CA MET A 343 -8.16 -3.36 -9.76
C MET A 343 -8.36 -2.30 -8.66
N VAL A 344 -9.49 -2.35 -7.94
CA VAL A 344 -9.74 -1.54 -6.73
C VAL A 344 -9.45 -2.38 -5.50
N SER A 345 -9.97 -3.60 -5.46
CA SER A 345 -9.78 -4.58 -4.41
C SER A 345 -9.16 -5.85 -5.02
N PRO A 346 -7.82 -5.99 -5.05
CA PRO A 346 -7.15 -7.15 -5.63
C PRO A 346 -7.68 -8.52 -5.17
N LEU A 347 -8.27 -8.60 -3.98
CA LEU A 347 -8.86 -9.82 -3.45
C LEU A 347 -10.20 -10.21 -4.11
N SER A 348 -10.95 -9.28 -4.69
CA SER A 348 -12.31 -9.57 -5.21
C SER A 348 -12.29 -10.36 -6.52
N GLY A 349 -11.21 -10.29 -7.29
CA GLY A 349 -11.12 -10.97 -8.58
C GLY A 349 -11.16 -12.49 -8.48
N SER A 350 -11.59 -13.16 -9.56
CA SER A 350 -11.39 -14.61 -9.71
C SER A 350 -9.91 -14.98 -9.54
N LYS A 351 -9.64 -16.17 -9.00
CA LYS A 351 -8.27 -16.68 -8.91
C LYS A 351 -7.56 -16.76 -10.26
N ASP A 352 -8.31 -16.91 -11.36
CA ASP A 352 -7.74 -16.98 -12.72
C ASP A 352 -6.96 -15.73 -13.13
N ILE A 353 -7.22 -14.58 -12.49
CA ILE A 353 -6.44 -13.36 -12.72
C ILE A 353 -4.96 -13.60 -12.36
N TRP A 354 -4.67 -14.44 -11.36
CA TRP A 354 -3.31 -14.72 -10.88
C TRP A 354 -2.55 -15.79 -11.66
N LYS A 355 -3.18 -16.43 -12.66
CA LYS A 355 -2.49 -17.42 -13.49
C LYS A 355 -1.25 -16.80 -14.16
N ASP A 356 -0.13 -17.54 -14.20
CA ASP A 356 1.13 -17.05 -14.79
C ASP A 356 1.66 -15.76 -14.14
N SER A 357 1.23 -15.42 -12.91
CA SER A 357 1.81 -14.31 -12.16
C SER A 357 3.30 -14.57 -11.87
N PRO A 358 4.15 -13.53 -11.81
CA PRO A 358 5.47 -13.68 -11.22
C PRO A 358 5.31 -14.05 -9.74
N PRO A 359 6.39 -14.50 -9.07
CA PRO A 359 6.34 -14.79 -7.64
C PRO A 359 5.85 -13.59 -6.81
N ILE A 360 5.10 -13.88 -5.75
CA ILE A 360 4.55 -12.89 -4.82
C ILE A 360 5.04 -13.18 -3.39
N PHE A 361 5.46 -12.15 -2.67
CA PHE A 361 5.75 -12.20 -1.25
C PHE A 361 4.78 -11.31 -0.49
N ILE A 362 4.24 -11.83 0.60
CA ILE A 362 3.34 -11.11 1.50
C ILE A 362 3.85 -11.30 2.93
N THR A 363 4.14 -10.19 3.60
CA THR A 363 4.38 -10.17 5.05
C THR A 363 3.27 -9.38 5.73
N VAL A 364 2.66 -9.94 6.79
CA VAL A 364 1.46 -9.36 7.42
C VAL A 364 1.50 -9.58 8.93
N GLY A 365 0.93 -8.66 9.69
CA GLY A 365 0.70 -8.84 11.12
C GLY A 365 -0.59 -9.63 11.43
N GLU A 366 -0.86 -9.85 12.72
CA GLU A 366 -2.19 -10.22 13.20
C GLU A 366 -3.04 -8.95 13.36
N GLU A 367 -3.35 -8.36 12.22
CA GLU A 367 -3.83 -6.99 12.07
C GLU A 367 -5.26 -6.94 11.52
N VAL A 368 -5.87 -5.75 11.43
CA VAL A 368 -7.28 -5.63 11.03
C VAL A 368 -7.53 -6.00 9.57
N ILE A 369 -6.52 -5.96 8.72
CA ILE A 369 -6.58 -6.39 7.32
C ILE A 369 -5.77 -7.69 7.07
N GLU A 370 -5.58 -8.50 8.12
CA GLU A 370 -4.88 -9.80 7.99
C GLU A 370 -5.54 -10.68 6.91
N ASP A 371 -6.87 -10.73 6.89
CA ASP A 371 -7.63 -11.59 5.98
C ASP A 371 -7.33 -11.26 4.51
N ASP A 372 -7.08 -9.99 4.17
CA ASP A 372 -6.67 -9.55 2.84
C ASP A 372 -5.48 -10.35 2.33
N SER A 373 -4.47 -10.53 3.18
CA SER A 373 -3.23 -11.27 2.86
C SER A 373 -3.45 -12.78 2.81
N ILE A 374 -4.23 -13.31 3.75
CA ILE A 374 -4.50 -14.74 3.89
C ILE A 374 -5.24 -15.27 2.66
N TYR A 375 -6.37 -14.65 2.31
CA TYR A 375 -7.21 -15.12 1.20
C TYR A 375 -6.60 -14.80 -0.16
N LEU A 376 -5.84 -13.71 -0.29
CA LEU A 376 -5.10 -13.44 -1.53
C LEU A 376 -4.01 -14.47 -1.76
N ALA A 377 -3.22 -14.81 -0.73
CA ALA A 377 -2.18 -15.84 -0.85
C ALA A 377 -2.79 -17.18 -1.26
N LYS A 378 -3.90 -17.57 -0.62
CA LYS A 378 -4.64 -18.78 -1.00
C LYS A 378 -5.08 -18.75 -2.47
N LYS A 379 -5.66 -17.64 -2.94
CA LYS A 379 -6.05 -17.48 -4.36
C LYS A 379 -4.88 -17.62 -5.33
N VAL A 380 -3.76 -16.96 -5.06
CA VAL A 380 -2.56 -17.03 -5.91
C VAL A 380 -2.05 -18.47 -5.96
N HIS A 381 -1.99 -19.14 -4.82
CA HIS A 381 -1.57 -20.53 -4.71
C HIS A 381 -2.48 -21.47 -5.51
N GLU A 382 -3.80 -21.36 -5.34
CA GLU A 382 -4.81 -22.15 -6.06
C GLU A 382 -4.81 -21.89 -7.58
N ALA A 383 -4.40 -20.70 -8.02
CA ALA A 383 -4.23 -20.36 -9.43
C ALA A 383 -2.96 -20.98 -10.06
N GLY A 384 -2.14 -21.69 -9.27
CA GLY A 384 -0.86 -22.22 -9.71
C GLY A 384 0.29 -21.18 -9.69
N GLY A 385 0.08 -20.02 -9.06
CA GLY A 385 1.12 -19.01 -8.85
C GLY A 385 2.03 -19.32 -7.66
N THR A 386 3.24 -18.77 -7.66
CA THR A 386 4.18 -18.86 -6.52
C THR A 386 3.91 -17.73 -5.54
N VAL A 387 3.59 -18.07 -4.28
CA VAL A 387 3.41 -17.10 -3.20
C VAL A 387 4.13 -17.54 -1.94
N ILE A 388 4.76 -16.58 -1.25
CA ILE A 388 5.35 -16.75 0.08
C ILE A 388 4.57 -15.86 1.04
N LEU A 389 3.98 -16.44 2.07
CA LEU A 389 3.24 -15.72 3.11
C LEU A 389 3.95 -15.86 4.46
N GLU A 390 4.36 -14.72 5.04
CA GLU A 390 4.87 -14.63 6.41
C GLU A 390 3.91 -13.83 7.30
N ARG A 391 3.24 -14.51 8.23
CA ARG A 391 2.27 -13.93 9.17
C ARG A 391 2.87 -13.82 10.56
N PHE A 392 2.85 -12.64 11.16
CA PHE A 392 3.46 -12.38 12.47
C PHE A 392 2.40 -12.21 13.57
N GLU A 393 2.44 -13.11 14.57
CA GLU A 393 1.51 -13.09 15.71
C GLU A 393 1.58 -11.80 16.52
N GLY A 394 0.39 -11.28 16.84
CA GLY A 394 0.19 -10.06 17.63
C GLY A 394 0.78 -8.79 17.04
N MET A 395 1.37 -8.81 15.85
CA MET A 395 1.96 -7.60 15.25
C MET A 395 0.87 -6.74 14.59
N PRO A 396 0.87 -5.40 14.79
CA PRO A 396 -0.13 -4.50 14.20
C PRO A 396 0.14 -4.22 12.71
N HIS A 397 -0.71 -3.39 12.10
CA HIS A 397 -0.54 -2.96 10.70
C HIS A 397 0.85 -2.39 10.40
N CYS A 398 1.45 -2.81 9.29
CA CYS A 398 2.78 -2.37 8.84
C CYS A 398 3.85 -2.38 9.96
N PHE A 399 3.77 -3.33 10.89
CA PHE A 399 4.61 -3.34 12.11
C PHE A 399 6.10 -3.24 11.82
N ALA A 400 6.59 -3.79 10.70
CA ALA A 400 8.00 -3.75 10.34
C ALA A 400 8.53 -2.32 10.26
N MET A 401 7.72 -1.37 9.79
CA MET A 401 8.09 0.04 9.67
C MET A 401 8.14 0.77 11.02
N ILE A 402 7.38 0.29 12.01
CA ILE A 402 7.28 0.88 13.35
C ILE A 402 8.28 0.24 14.31
N PHE A 403 8.44 -1.07 14.23
CA PHE A 403 9.22 -1.92 15.12
C PHE A 403 10.40 -2.57 14.40
N GLY A 404 10.96 -1.90 13.40
CA GLY A 404 12.02 -2.46 12.54
C GLY A 404 13.31 -2.87 13.27
N ASP A 405 13.50 -2.44 14.52
CA ASP A 405 14.61 -2.80 15.39
C ASP A 405 14.38 -4.09 16.21
N THR A 406 13.12 -4.54 16.34
CA THR A 406 12.75 -5.77 17.07
C THR A 406 13.09 -7.02 16.24
N PRO A 407 13.18 -8.21 16.86
CA PRO A 407 13.42 -9.46 16.12
C PRO A 407 12.38 -9.70 15.02
N GLY A 408 11.09 -9.51 15.31
CA GLY A 408 10.01 -9.64 14.32
C GLY A 408 10.13 -8.63 13.19
N GLY A 409 10.34 -7.35 13.51
CA GLY A 409 10.49 -6.31 12.49
C GLY A 409 11.75 -6.49 11.62
N LYS A 410 12.86 -6.96 12.20
CA LYS A 410 14.06 -7.34 11.44
C LYS A 410 13.80 -8.51 10.51
N ARG A 411 13.15 -9.56 10.99
CA ARG A 411 12.80 -10.73 10.19
C ARG A 411 11.91 -10.36 9.01
N SER A 412 10.84 -9.60 9.25
CA SER A 412 9.92 -9.15 8.20
C SER A 412 10.66 -8.38 7.11
N PHE A 413 11.53 -7.44 7.48
CA PHE A 413 12.37 -6.73 6.50
C PHE A 413 13.35 -7.65 5.76
N GLN A 414 13.97 -8.61 6.44
CA GLN A 414 14.89 -9.56 5.82
C GLN A 414 14.18 -10.51 4.85
N GLY A 415 12.97 -10.96 5.17
CA GLY A 415 12.12 -11.72 4.27
C GLY A 415 11.73 -10.89 3.05
N TRP A 416 11.33 -9.63 3.27
CA TRP A 416 10.96 -8.70 2.21
C TRP A 416 12.14 -8.39 1.27
N SER A 417 13.29 -7.99 1.80
CA SER A 417 14.49 -7.66 1.02
C SER A 417 15.12 -8.91 0.37
N GLY A 418 15.15 -10.03 1.10
CA GLY A 418 15.62 -11.32 0.60
C GLY A 418 14.79 -11.82 -0.58
N PHE A 419 13.46 -11.73 -0.50
CA PHE A 419 12.58 -12.05 -1.63
C PHE A 419 12.86 -11.17 -2.84
N CYS A 420 13.01 -9.86 -2.67
CA CYS A 420 13.30 -8.96 -3.79
C CYS A 420 14.58 -9.39 -4.53
N LEU A 421 15.63 -9.75 -3.79
CA LEU A 421 16.87 -10.29 -4.36
C LEU A 421 16.65 -11.62 -5.06
N ASP A 422 15.98 -12.57 -4.40
CA ASP A 422 15.75 -13.89 -4.98
C ASP A 422 14.89 -13.83 -6.24
N ALA A 423 13.95 -12.89 -6.33
CA ALA A 423 13.11 -12.68 -7.51
C ALA A 423 13.94 -12.29 -8.74
N VAL A 424 14.78 -11.25 -8.65
CA VAL A 424 15.60 -10.78 -9.80
C VAL A 424 16.72 -11.75 -10.20
N HIS A 425 17.01 -12.71 -9.32
CA HIS A 425 17.98 -13.78 -9.55
C HIS A 425 17.32 -15.12 -9.91
N GLY A 426 15.99 -15.18 -10.02
CA GLY A 426 15.25 -16.40 -10.37
C GLY A 426 15.36 -17.52 -9.35
N ARG A 427 15.59 -17.20 -8.07
CA ARG A 427 15.79 -18.16 -6.97
C ARG A 427 14.52 -18.45 -6.16
N VAL A 428 13.44 -17.70 -6.37
CA VAL A 428 12.18 -17.94 -5.67
C VAL A 428 11.59 -19.27 -6.10
N LYS A 429 11.31 -20.15 -5.14
CA LYS A 429 10.71 -21.46 -5.38
C LYS A 429 9.25 -21.45 -4.97
N ARG A 430 8.41 -22.16 -5.72
CA ARG A 430 7.04 -22.48 -5.28
C ARG A 430 7.12 -23.27 -3.97
N THR A 431 6.21 -22.93 -3.07
CA THR A 431 5.95 -23.68 -1.84
C THR A 431 4.45 -23.81 -1.66
N ASP A 432 4.03 -24.85 -0.95
CA ASP A 432 2.64 -25.04 -0.51
C ASP A 432 2.45 -24.54 0.93
N ASP A 433 3.50 -23.95 1.51
CA ASP A 433 3.57 -23.54 2.91
C ASP A 433 3.33 -22.03 3.13
N ALA A 434 2.56 -21.72 4.16
CA ALA A 434 2.48 -20.42 4.81
C ALA A 434 3.23 -20.46 6.16
N PHE A 435 3.97 -19.40 6.47
CA PHE A 435 4.83 -19.32 7.64
C PHE A 435 4.19 -18.44 8.72
N TYR A 436 3.80 -19.03 9.84
CA TYR A 436 3.23 -18.33 10.99
C TYR A 436 4.33 -18.16 12.04
N ILE A 437 4.74 -16.91 12.25
CA ILE A 437 5.81 -16.53 13.14
C ILE A 437 5.23 -16.04 14.46
N ASP A 438 5.74 -16.55 15.58
CA ASP A 438 5.30 -16.12 16.91
C ASP A 438 5.64 -14.64 17.18
N HIS A 439 5.02 -14.05 18.20
CA HIS A 439 5.22 -12.64 18.55
C HIS A 439 6.65 -12.30 18.98
N ARG A 440 7.49 -13.31 19.25
CA ARG A 440 8.92 -13.13 19.60
C ARG A 440 9.83 -13.25 18.38
N GLY A 441 9.30 -13.67 17.24
CA GLY A 441 10.07 -13.96 16.02
C GLY A 441 10.96 -15.19 16.14
N GLN A 442 10.68 -16.10 17.08
CA GLN A 442 11.58 -17.22 17.44
C GLN A 442 11.13 -18.54 16.83
N THR A 443 9.83 -18.81 16.84
CA THR A 443 9.24 -20.04 16.32
C THR A 443 8.51 -19.77 15.02
N ILE A 444 8.64 -20.69 14.08
CA ILE A 444 7.89 -20.69 12.82
C ILE A 444 7.04 -21.97 12.80
N VAL A 445 5.74 -21.79 12.68
CA VAL A 445 4.79 -22.87 12.42
C VAL A 445 4.42 -22.80 10.95
N THR A 446 4.67 -23.88 10.23
CA THR A 446 4.24 -24.03 8.84
C THR A 446 2.79 -24.51 8.80
N LYS A 447 1.99 -23.93 7.91
CA LYS A 447 0.63 -24.39 7.57
C LYS A 447 0.49 -24.51 6.05
N GLU A 448 -0.35 -25.40 5.56
CA GLU A 448 -0.62 -25.51 4.13
C GLU A 448 -1.42 -24.28 3.64
N LEU A 449 -1.00 -23.65 2.55
CA LEU A 449 -1.65 -22.49 1.92
C LEU A 449 -3.09 -22.77 1.48
N SER A 450 -3.44 -24.03 1.20
CA SER A 450 -4.80 -24.44 0.88
C SER A 450 -5.72 -24.46 2.12
N GLU A 451 -5.13 -24.62 3.31
CA GLU A 451 -5.82 -24.82 4.59
C GLU A 451 -5.84 -23.56 5.49
N ILE A 452 -5.19 -22.48 5.08
CA ILE A 452 -5.26 -21.19 5.81
C ILE A 452 -6.59 -20.47 5.56
N GLY A 453 -6.95 -19.61 6.52
CA GLY A 453 -8.24 -18.91 6.53
C GLY A 453 -9.39 -19.80 6.99
N THR A 454 -10.50 -19.18 7.36
CA THR A 454 -11.70 -19.88 7.89
C THR A 454 -12.91 -19.83 6.96
N LEU A 455 -12.76 -19.17 5.81
CA LEU A 455 -13.85 -18.91 4.86
C LEU A 455 -13.51 -19.52 3.51
N THR A 456 -14.52 -19.91 2.75
CA THR A 456 -14.36 -20.25 1.32
C THR A 456 -14.22 -18.96 0.49
N ASP A 457 -13.78 -19.09 -0.78
CA ASP A 457 -13.73 -17.93 -1.67
C ASP A 457 -15.13 -17.33 -1.90
N GLU A 458 -16.15 -18.17 -2.03
CA GLU A 458 -17.54 -17.70 -2.20
C GLU A 458 -18.02 -16.90 -0.98
N GLU A 459 -17.65 -17.30 0.23
CA GLU A 459 -17.98 -16.55 1.45
C GLU A 459 -17.23 -15.22 1.54
N VAL A 460 -15.97 -15.18 1.11
CA VAL A 460 -15.17 -13.95 0.98
C VAL A 460 -15.84 -13.00 -0.02
N GLN A 461 -16.14 -13.48 -1.23
CA GLN A 461 -16.81 -12.69 -2.27
C GLN A 461 -18.16 -12.16 -1.80
N GLU A 462 -18.97 -13.00 -1.15
CA GLU A 462 -20.28 -12.61 -0.65
C GLU A 462 -20.20 -11.54 0.44
N LYS A 463 -19.20 -11.60 1.32
CA LYS A 463 -18.96 -10.54 2.32
C LYS A 463 -18.56 -9.23 1.67
N MET A 464 -17.62 -9.26 0.72
CA MET A 464 -17.19 -8.06 -0.01
C MET A 464 -18.34 -7.44 -0.80
N ARG A 465 -19.14 -8.27 -1.51
CA ARG A 465 -20.33 -7.83 -2.24
C ARG A 465 -21.33 -7.13 -1.32
N LYS A 466 -21.63 -7.71 -0.15
CA LYS A 466 -22.49 -7.05 0.86
C LYS A 466 -21.92 -5.73 1.35
N GLY A 467 -20.61 -5.67 1.59
CA GLY A 467 -19.92 -4.44 1.98
C GLY A 467 -19.98 -3.34 0.92
N MET A 468 -19.92 -3.72 -0.35
CA MET A 468 -20.10 -2.80 -1.48
C MET A 468 -21.55 -2.32 -1.57
N GLU A 469 -22.53 -3.23 -1.55
CA GLU A 469 -23.96 -2.87 -1.62
C GLU A 469 -24.39 -1.94 -0.48
N TRP A 470 -23.85 -2.15 0.72
CA TRP A 470 -24.07 -1.27 1.86
C TRP A 470 -23.54 0.16 1.60
N ARG A 471 -22.39 0.29 0.92
CA ARG A 471 -21.82 1.59 0.54
C ARG A 471 -22.55 2.24 -0.62
N ILE A 472 -23.04 1.48 -1.59
CA ILE A 472 -23.88 2.01 -2.69
C ILE A 472 -25.13 2.66 -2.09
N LYS A 473 -25.83 1.95 -1.19
CA LYS A 473 -27.00 2.49 -0.47
C LYS A 473 -26.65 3.75 0.33
N GLY A 474 -25.49 3.76 0.98
CA GLY A 474 -24.96 4.92 1.69
C GLY A 474 -24.71 6.13 0.79
N GLU A 475 -24.04 5.91 -0.33
CA GLU A 475 -23.73 6.92 -1.35
C GLU A 475 -25.01 7.53 -1.94
N ASP A 476 -26.02 6.70 -2.27
CA ASP A 476 -27.32 7.16 -2.75
C ASP A 476 -28.01 8.10 -1.75
N VAL A 477 -27.92 7.81 -0.45
CA VAL A 477 -28.47 8.68 0.61
C VAL A 477 -27.72 10.01 0.66
N LEU A 478 -26.39 9.98 0.57
CA LEU A 478 -25.56 11.20 0.57
C LEU A 478 -25.86 12.07 -0.66
N VAL A 479 -25.94 11.48 -1.85
CA VAL A 479 -26.18 12.18 -3.11
C VAL A 479 -27.57 12.83 -3.11
N LYS A 480 -28.62 12.11 -2.69
CA LYS A 480 -29.97 12.68 -2.59
C LYS A 480 -30.02 13.89 -1.66
N ALA A 481 -29.42 13.78 -0.47
CA ALA A 481 -29.34 14.89 0.47
C ALA A 481 -28.60 16.09 -0.12
N TRP A 482 -27.49 15.85 -0.83
CA TRP A 482 -26.73 16.89 -1.53
C TRP A 482 -27.54 17.56 -2.64
N GLU A 483 -28.23 16.79 -3.49
CA GLU A 483 -29.08 17.35 -4.55
C GLU A 483 -30.21 18.23 -4.00
N GLU A 484 -30.84 17.82 -2.90
CA GLU A 484 -31.86 18.63 -2.21
C GLU A 484 -31.28 19.95 -1.69
N MET A 485 -30.06 19.93 -1.13
CA MET A 485 -29.36 21.14 -0.72
C MET A 485 -29.03 22.04 -1.91
N GLN A 486 -28.56 21.49 -3.03
CA GLN A 486 -28.27 22.25 -4.25
C GLN A 486 -29.53 22.87 -4.85
N LYS A 487 -30.67 22.17 -4.82
CA LYS A 487 -31.97 22.70 -5.26
C LYS A 487 -32.41 23.87 -4.37
N LYS A 488 -32.27 23.74 -3.05
CA LYS A 488 -32.59 24.82 -2.10
C LYS A 488 -31.70 26.04 -2.24
N ALA A 489 -30.42 25.87 -2.59
CA ALA A 489 -29.48 26.98 -2.79
C ALA A 489 -29.70 27.78 -4.09
N LYS A 490 -30.44 27.21 -5.06
CA LYS A 490 -30.80 27.86 -6.33
C LYS A 490 -32.15 28.60 -6.27
N LEU A 491 -32.93 28.40 -5.20
CA LEU A 491 -34.15 29.12 -4.87
C LEU A 491 -33.82 30.30 -3.95
#